data_AF-A0A6A6QTI2-F1
#
_entry.id   AF-A0A6A6QTI2-F1
#
_cell.length_a   1.000
_cell.length_b   1.000
_cell.length_c   1.000
_cell.angle_alpha   90.00
_cell.angle_beta   90.00
_cell.angle_gamma   90.00
#
_symmetry.space_group_name_H-M   'P 1'
#
loop_
_entity.id
_entity.type
_entity.pdbx_description
1 polymer ?
#
loop_
_entity_poly.entity_id
_entity_poly.type
_entity_poly.pdbx_seq_one_letter_code
_entity_poly.pdbx_strand_id
1 'polypeptide(L)'
;VIFLHGRGSTATEFESEFFESQDSDDRFLTHILPGFKWVFPCAAMRHAEVDDEEMCQWFDMSSVQRPNEHQEVQKQGLHESVEFILRVLKDESAEVPMDRIFLGGISQGCATAIHALFQNGVRLGGFIGLSSWLPFQPEIQSIAERTCSPETRIEAIQQLLPSKKGVDGPAALQTPVYLSHSEDDAVVPVVNGRALGATLKELGMKVDISIYSEGGHWVNEPQGVDDMVSFI
;
A
#
# COMPACT_ATOMS: atom_id res chain seq x y z
N VAL A 1 -12.11 -4.38 -4.24
CA VAL A 1 -10.95 -4.00 -3.43
C VAL A 1 -9.87 -5.04 -3.62
N ILE A 2 -8.69 -4.63 -4.07
CA ILE A 2 -7.49 -5.48 -4.10
C ILE A 2 -6.66 -5.12 -2.88
N PHE A 3 -6.46 -6.07 -1.95
CA PHE A 3 -5.86 -5.80 -0.66
C PHE A 3 -4.70 -6.75 -0.36
N LEU A 4 -3.52 -6.19 -0.13
CA LEU A 4 -2.28 -6.95 0.03
C LEU A 4 -1.95 -7.17 1.51
N HIS A 5 -1.60 -8.42 1.83
CA HIS A 5 -1.20 -8.84 3.17
C HIS A 5 0.22 -8.35 3.56
N GLY A 6 0.51 -8.37 4.85
CA GLY A 6 1.84 -8.06 5.40
C GLY A 6 2.87 -9.17 5.15
N ARG A 7 4.14 -8.88 5.44
CA ARG A 7 5.25 -9.83 5.33
C ARG A 7 5.03 -11.03 6.27
N GLY A 8 5.33 -12.24 5.79
CA GLY A 8 5.24 -13.48 6.59
C GLY A 8 3.85 -14.10 6.67
N SER A 9 2.81 -13.40 6.19
CA SER A 9 1.45 -13.93 6.07
C SER A 9 1.18 -14.50 4.68
N THR A 10 0.01 -15.11 4.48
CA THR A 10 -0.51 -15.54 3.19
C THR A 10 -1.84 -14.86 2.87
N ALA A 11 -2.29 -14.93 1.61
CA ALA A 11 -3.60 -14.40 1.23
C ALA A 11 -4.76 -15.00 2.05
N THR A 12 -4.75 -16.32 2.29
CA THR A 12 -5.84 -17.00 3.00
C THR A 12 -5.86 -16.67 4.50
N GLU A 13 -4.70 -16.61 5.15
CA GLU A 13 -4.61 -16.23 6.56
C GLU A 13 -5.08 -14.78 6.74
N PHE A 14 -4.54 -13.87 5.93
CA PHE A 14 -4.89 -12.47 6.00
C PHE A 14 -6.35 -12.18 5.65
N GLU A 15 -6.92 -12.86 4.65
CA GLU A 15 -8.35 -12.76 4.33
C GLU A 15 -9.21 -13.12 5.56
N SER A 16 -8.89 -14.23 6.23
CA SER A 16 -9.63 -14.70 7.39
C SER A 16 -9.59 -13.67 8.52
N GLU A 17 -8.39 -13.22 8.89
CA GLU A 17 -8.19 -12.27 9.99
C GLU A 17 -8.80 -10.90 9.67
N PHE A 18 -8.62 -10.41 8.44
CA PHE A 18 -9.12 -9.10 8.03
C PHE A 18 -10.65 -9.04 8.00
N PHE A 19 -11.33 -10.15 7.65
CA PHE A 19 -12.78 -10.22 7.69
C PHE A 19 -13.38 -10.45 9.08
N GLU A 20 -12.56 -10.79 10.08
CA GLU A 20 -12.98 -10.80 11.48
C GLU A 20 -13.08 -9.39 12.07
N SER A 21 -12.48 -8.38 11.43
CA SER A 21 -12.55 -7.01 11.93
C SER A 21 -13.95 -6.40 11.85
N GLN A 22 -14.30 -5.63 12.89
CA GLN A 22 -15.66 -5.10 13.10
C GLN A 22 -15.69 -3.57 13.19
N ASP A 23 -16.78 -2.99 12.72
CA ASP A 23 -17.09 -1.58 12.89
C ASP A 23 -17.71 -1.28 14.26
N SER A 24 -18.06 -0.02 14.52
CA SER A 24 -18.63 0.40 15.80
C SER A 24 -20.03 -0.16 16.09
N ASP A 25 -20.69 -0.77 15.10
CA ASP A 25 -21.97 -1.46 15.21
C ASP A 25 -21.81 -3.00 15.29
N ASP A 26 -20.60 -3.50 15.58
CA ASP A 26 -20.24 -4.93 15.62
C ASP A 26 -20.45 -5.67 14.28
N ARG A 27 -20.45 -4.96 13.14
CA ARG A 27 -20.64 -5.57 11.82
C ARG A 27 -19.30 -5.89 11.18
N PHE A 28 -19.22 -7.06 10.56
CA PHE A 28 -18.09 -7.44 9.72
C PHE A 28 -18.10 -6.69 8.37
N LEU A 29 -16.91 -6.46 7.81
CA LEU A 29 -16.74 -5.80 6.50
C LEU A 29 -17.60 -6.39 5.38
N THR A 30 -17.77 -7.71 5.35
CA THR A 30 -18.59 -8.41 4.34
C THR A 30 -20.08 -8.07 4.45
N HIS A 31 -20.57 -7.71 5.64
CA HIS A 31 -21.94 -7.23 5.84
C HIS A 31 -22.10 -5.74 5.54
N ILE A 32 -21.07 -4.93 5.83
CA ILE A 32 -21.07 -3.49 5.60
C ILE A 32 -20.96 -3.17 4.10
N LEU A 33 -20.13 -3.93 3.38
CA LEU A 33 -19.80 -3.74 1.97
C LEU A 33 -20.22 -4.95 1.11
N PRO A 34 -21.51 -5.36 1.10
CA PRO A 34 -21.96 -6.62 0.48
C PRO A 34 -21.86 -6.62 -1.05
N GLY A 35 -21.71 -5.45 -1.68
CA GLY A 35 -21.57 -5.31 -3.14
C GLY A 35 -20.11 -5.28 -3.63
N PHE A 36 -19.13 -5.35 -2.73
CA PHE A 36 -17.72 -5.27 -3.08
C PHE A 36 -17.12 -6.66 -3.30
N LYS A 37 -16.44 -6.83 -4.44
CA LYS A 37 -15.52 -7.95 -4.67
C LYS A 37 -14.21 -7.67 -3.94
N TRP A 38 -13.79 -8.59 -3.08
CA TRP A 38 -12.49 -8.54 -2.41
C TRP A 38 -11.53 -9.51 -3.08
N VAL A 39 -10.31 -9.04 -3.34
CA VAL A 39 -9.25 -9.82 -4.00
C VAL A 39 -8.02 -9.71 -3.11
N PHE A 40 -7.51 -10.87 -2.65
CA PHE A 40 -6.32 -10.97 -1.81
C PHE A 40 -5.22 -11.70 -2.59
N PRO A 41 -4.34 -11.00 -3.31
CA PRO A 41 -3.20 -11.64 -3.96
C PRO A 41 -2.21 -12.14 -2.91
N CYS A 42 -1.61 -13.30 -3.15
CA CYS A 42 -0.58 -13.85 -2.28
C CYS A 42 0.81 -13.46 -2.78
N ALA A 43 1.67 -12.98 -1.89
CA ALA A 43 3.08 -12.78 -2.18
C ALA A 43 3.75 -14.12 -2.52
N ALA A 44 4.85 -14.08 -3.28
CA ALA A 44 5.66 -15.25 -3.53
C ALA A 44 6.40 -15.70 -2.26
N MET A 45 6.64 -17.00 -2.13
CA MET A 45 7.59 -17.54 -1.15
C MET A 45 9.00 -17.09 -1.57
N ARG A 46 9.73 -16.42 -0.67
CA ARG A 46 11.09 -15.93 -0.89
C ARG A 46 11.91 -16.11 0.38
N HIS A 47 13.21 -16.34 0.21
CA HIS A 47 14.19 -16.26 1.28
C HIS A 47 14.28 -14.82 1.83
N ALA A 48 14.10 -14.66 3.14
CA ALA A 48 14.34 -13.44 3.88
C ALA A 48 15.79 -13.43 4.39
N GLU A 49 16.66 -12.63 3.77
CA GLU A 49 18.11 -12.68 4.05
C GLU A 49 18.43 -12.36 5.53
N VAL A 50 17.70 -11.41 6.13
CA VAL A 50 17.95 -10.99 7.53
C VAL A 50 17.48 -12.02 8.54
N ASP A 51 16.35 -12.68 8.27
CA ASP A 51 15.76 -13.67 9.17
C ASP A 51 16.31 -15.09 8.91
N ASP A 52 16.99 -15.32 7.78
CA ASP A 52 17.46 -16.62 7.31
C ASP A 52 16.32 -17.66 7.21
N GLU A 53 15.15 -17.21 6.73
CA GLU A 53 13.92 -18.01 6.66
C GLU A 53 13.20 -17.87 5.31
N GLU A 54 12.53 -18.93 4.87
CA GLU A 54 11.60 -18.87 3.74
C GLU A 54 10.23 -18.38 4.21
N MET A 55 9.75 -17.29 3.64
CA MET A 55 8.43 -16.76 3.96
C MET A 55 7.76 -16.08 2.76
N CYS A 56 6.43 -15.96 2.81
CA CYS A 56 5.69 -15.17 1.84
C CYS A 56 5.95 -13.68 2.07
N GLN A 57 6.66 -13.07 1.12
CA GLN A 57 7.03 -11.64 1.20
C GLN A 57 7.08 -11.02 -0.19
N TRP A 58 6.71 -9.74 -0.27
CA TRP A 58 6.66 -9.00 -1.52
C TRP A 58 8.05 -8.62 -2.01
N PHE A 59 8.95 -8.29 -1.08
CA PHE A 59 10.33 -7.94 -1.37
C PHE A 59 11.19 -8.16 -0.15
N ASP A 60 12.49 -8.38 -0.37
CA ASP A 60 13.44 -8.55 0.71
C ASP A 60 13.79 -7.19 1.35
N MET A 61 14.11 -7.17 2.63
CA MET A 61 14.38 -5.93 3.37
C MET A 61 15.30 -6.14 4.57
N SER A 62 16.05 -5.09 4.89
CA SER A 62 17.03 -5.09 5.98
C SER A 62 16.41 -4.87 7.37
N SER A 63 15.34 -4.07 7.47
CA SER A 63 14.73 -3.69 8.73
C SER A 63 13.33 -3.13 8.53
N VAL A 64 12.34 -3.69 9.23
CA VAL A 64 10.95 -3.17 9.21
C VAL A 64 10.84 -1.82 9.93
N GLN A 65 11.63 -1.61 10.98
CA GLN A 65 11.62 -0.35 11.73
C GLN A 65 12.30 0.80 10.98
N ARG A 66 13.33 0.49 10.18
CA ARG A 66 14.11 1.45 9.40
C ARG A 66 14.11 1.07 7.92
N PRO A 67 12.93 1.07 7.26
CA PRO A 67 12.75 0.41 5.98
C PRO A 67 13.41 1.13 4.81
N ASN A 68 13.93 2.36 4.98
CA ASN A 68 14.69 3.03 3.91
C ASN A 68 16.22 2.87 4.09
N GLU A 69 16.69 2.18 5.14
CA GLU A 69 18.10 1.81 5.26
C GLU A 69 18.42 0.60 4.38
N HIS A 70 19.52 0.64 3.64
CA HIS A 70 19.91 -0.43 2.70
C HIS A 70 18.81 -0.79 1.69
N GLN A 71 17.96 0.17 1.32
CA GLN A 71 16.77 -0.04 0.49
C GLN A 71 17.01 -0.61 -0.91
N GLU A 72 18.26 -0.61 -1.39
CA GLU A 72 18.63 -1.24 -2.66
C GLU A 72 18.27 -2.73 -2.72
N VAL A 73 18.29 -3.45 -1.59
CA VAL A 73 17.91 -4.87 -1.54
C VAL A 73 16.43 -5.09 -1.90
N GLN A 74 15.59 -4.06 -1.71
CA GLN A 74 14.15 -4.13 -1.98
C GLN A 74 13.84 -4.07 -3.47
N LYS A 75 14.71 -3.46 -4.30
CA LYS A 75 14.38 -3.04 -5.68
C LYS A 75 13.89 -4.19 -6.55
N GLN A 76 14.62 -5.31 -6.56
CA GLN A 76 14.29 -6.42 -7.45
C GLN A 76 12.97 -7.08 -7.05
N GLY A 77 12.83 -7.47 -5.78
CA GLY A 77 11.61 -8.09 -5.28
C GLY A 77 10.39 -7.18 -5.42
N LEU A 78 10.57 -5.89 -5.13
CA LEU A 78 9.49 -4.90 -5.21
C LEU A 78 9.04 -4.72 -6.65
N HIS A 79 9.97 -4.64 -7.60
CA HIS A 79 9.64 -4.59 -9.02
C HIS A 79 8.83 -5.81 -9.48
N GLU A 80 9.27 -7.02 -9.14
CA GLU A 80 8.57 -8.26 -9.50
C GLU A 80 7.15 -8.32 -8.92
N SER A 81 7.00 -7.90 -7.66
CA SER A 81 5.72 -7.83 -6.97
C SER A 81 4.80 -6.76 -7.56
N VAL A 82 5.33 -5.59 -7.90
CA VAL A 82 4.56 -4.55 -8.59
C VAL A 82 4.06 -5.05 -9.95
N GLU A 83 4.90 -5.69 -10.76
CA GLU A 83 4.47 -6.28 -12.04
C GLU A 83 3.40 -7.35 -11.84
N PHE A 84 3.44 -8.12 -10.75
CA PHE A 84 2.36 -9.05 -10.41
C PHE A 84 1.04 -8.33 -10.09
N ILE A 85 1.07 -7.29 -9.26
CA ILE A 85 -0.13 -6.53 -8.90
C ILE A 85 -0.70 -5.77 -10.09
N LEU A 86 0.13 -5.25 -11.00
CA LEU A 86 -0.33 -4.64 -12.25
C LEU A 86 -1.10 -5.64 -13.12
N ARG A 87 -0.71 -6.92 -13.13
CA ARG A 87 -1.49 -7.97 -13.81
C ARG A 87 -2.84 -8.20 -13.13
N VAL A 88 -2.86 -8.29 -11.79
CA VAL A 88 -4.12 -8.43 -11.03
C VAL A 88 -5.06 -7.24 -11.30
N LEU A 89 -4.55 -6.01 -11.24
CA LEU A 89 -5.32 -4.80 -11.57
C LEU A 89 -5.90 -4.87 -12.98
N LYS A 90 -5.08 -5.27 -13.96
CA LYS A 90 -5.51 -5.42 -15.35
C LYS A 90 -6.62 -6.47 -15.50
N ASP A 91 -6.48 -7.62 -14.85
CA ASP A 91 -7.47 -8.70 -14.93
C ASP A 91 -8.80 -8.27 -14.30
N GLU A 92 -8.76 -7.64 -13.12
CA GLU A 92 -9.95 -7.09 -12.46
C GLU A 92 -10.60 -5.95 -13.25
N SER A 93 -9.80 -5.17 -13.99
CA SER A 93 -10.31 -4.08 -14.82
C SER A 93 -11.16 -4.53 -16.01
N ALA A 94 -11.15 -5.83 -16.34
CA ALA A 94 -12.03 -6.41 -17.34
C ALA A 94 -13.51 -6.44 -16.88
N GLU A 95 -13.76 -6.48 -15.57
CA GLU A 95 -15.09 -6.55 -14.98
C GLU A 95 -15.50 -5.23 -14.30
N VAL A 96 -14.54 -4.51 -13.71
CA VAL A 96 -14.78 -3.30 -12.92
C VAL A 96 -13.93 -2.14 -13.45
N PRO A 97 -14.51 -0.97 -13.77
CA PRO A 97 -13.73 0.21 -14.15
C PRO A 97 -12.66 0.61 -13.12
N MET A 98 -11.49 1.08 -13.58
CA MET A 98 -10.35 1.45 -12.70
C MET A 98 -10.74 2.46 -11.61
N ASP A 99 -11.62 3.42 -11.93
CA ASP A 99 -12.13 4.43 -10.98
C ASP A 99 -13.12 3.88 -9.93
N ARG A 100 -13.41 2.57 -9.98
CA ARG A 100 -14.15 1.81 -8.96
C ARG A 100 -13.32 0.72 -8.29
N ILE A 101 -12.04 0.61 -8.65
CA ILE A 101 -11.10 -0.30 -7.98
C ILE A 101 -10.41 0.46 -6.87
N PHE A 102 -10.44 -0.10 -5.67
CA PHE A 102 -9.60 0.32 -4.55
C PHE A 102 -8.40 -0.63 -4.47
N LEU A 103 -7.20 -0.07 -4.37
CA LEU A 103 -5.96 -0.80 -4.17
C LEU A 103 -5.41 -0.47 -2.79
N GLY A 104 -4.92 -1.45 -2.05
CA GLY A 104 -4.38 -1.18 -0.74
C GLY A 104 -3.67 -2.37 -0.12
N GLY A 105 -3.35 -2.23 1.15
CA GLY A 105 -2.84 -3.32 1.96
C GLY A 105 -2.40 -2.87 3.35
N ILE A 106 -1.76 -3.79 4.05
CA ILE A 106 -1.14 -3.54 5.35
C ILE A 106 0.37 -3.76 5.27
N SER A 107 1.15 -2.97 6.02
CA SER A 107 2.59 -3.19 6.20
C SER A 107 3.31 -3.31 4.84
N GLN A 108 4.10 -4.37 4.63
CA GLN A 108 4.80 -4.61 3.35
C GLN A 108 3.85 -4.70 2.13
N GLY A 109 2.61 -5.14 2.33
CA GLY A 109 1.58 -5.15 1.29
C GLY A 109 1.20 -3.74 0.85
N CYS A 110 0.99 -2.81 1.78
CA CYS A 110 0.77 -1.40 1.46
C CYS A 110 2.01 -0.78 0.77
N ALA A 111 3.20 -1.07 1.27
CA ALA A 111 4.46 -0.59 0.70
C ALA A 111 4.64 -1.04 -0.76
N THR A 112 4.15 -2.23 -1.10
CA THR A 112 4.10 -2.75 -2.48
C THR A 112 2.99 -2.09 -3.30
N ALA A 113 1.79 -2.00 -2.74
CA ALA A 113 0.61 -1.48 -3.41
C ALA A 113 0.80 -0.02 -3.87
N ILE A 114 1.46 0.83 -3.09
CA ILE A 114 1.66 2.24 -3.47
C ILE A 114 2.58 2.38 -4.69
N HIS A 115 3.61 1.53 -4.81
CA HIS A 115 4.44 1.49 -6.00
C HIS A 115 3.69 0.92 -7.21
N ALA A 116 2.79 -0.05 -6.99
CA ALA A 116 1.91 -0.53 -8.06
C ALA A 116 0.95 0.57 -8.54
N LEU A 117 0.41 1.40 -7.65
CA LEU A 117 -0.38 2.58 -8.03
C LEU A 117 0.45 3.54 -8.90
N PHE A 118 1.69 3.86 -8.49
CA PHE A 118 2.54 4.76 -9.27
C PHE A 118 2.86 4.21 -10.66
N GLN A 119 3.15 2.92 -10.78
CA GLN A 119 3.44 2.28 -12.06
C GLN A 119 2.20 2.08 -12.94
N ASN A 120 1.00 1.96 -12.34
CA ASN A 120 -0.25 1.85 -13.08
C ASN A 120 -0.56 3.10 -13.92
N GLY A 121 -0.14 4.29 -13.46
CA GLY A 121 -0.32 5.59 -14.13
C GLY A 121 -1.77 6.05 -14.31
N VAL A 122 -2.76 5.17 -14.12
CA VAL A 122 -4.19 5.46 -14.18
C VAL A 122 -4.73 5.74 -12.77
N ARG A 123 -5.69 6.67 -12.70
CA ARG A 123 -6.43 6.98 -11.47
C ARG A 123 -7.27 5.78 -11.03
N LEU A 124 -7.18 5.40 -9.77
CA LEU A 124 -8.05 4.41 -9.14
C LEU A 124 -9.18 5.07 -8.34
N GLY A 125 -10.16 4.28 -7.90
CA GLY A 125 -11.24 4.73 -7.02
C GLY A 125 -10.71 5.22 -5.66
N GLY A 126 -9.68 4.56 -5.15
CA GLY A 126 -8.94 5.00 -3.97
C GLY A 126 -7.75 4.11 -3.63
N PHE A 127 -6.89 4.62 -2.76
CA PHE A 127 -5.79 3.88 -2.15
C PHE A 127 -6.01 3.77 -0.64
N ILE A 128 -5.80 2.58 -0.07
CA ILE A 128 -5.96 2.32 1.36
C ILE A 128 -4.65 1.73 1.91
N GLY A 129 -3.99 2.42 2.81
CA GLY A 129 -2.74 1.97 3.42
C GLY A 129 -2.82 1.87 4.94
N LEU A 130 -2.54 0.69 5.48
CA LEU A 130 -2.59 0.43 6.92
C LEU A 130 -1.17 0.15 7.45
N SER A 131 -0.77 0.80 8.53
CA SER A 131 0.44 0.51 9.34
C SER A 131 1.69 0.27 8.49
N SER A 132 2.08 1.26 7.70
CA SER A 132 3.04 1.07 6.59
C SER A 132 4.10 2.18 6.48
N TRP A 133 4.93 2.06 5.45
CA TRP A 133 5.95 3.01 5.04
C TRP A 133 5.94 3.19 3.52
N LEU A 134 6.68 4.18 3.03
CA LEU A 134 6.96 4.37 1.61
C LEU A 134 8.36 3.83 1.29
N PRO A 135 8.52 2.78 0.47
CA PRO A 135 9.85 2.39 -0.03
C PRO A 135 10.42 3.51 -0.91
N PHE A 136 11.72 3.80 -0.77
CA PHE A 136 12.40 4.90 -1.48
C PHE A 136 11.84 6.28 -1.10
N GLN A 137 11.37 6.43 0.15
CA GLN A 137 10.79 7.68 0.63
C GLN A 137 11.73 8.89 0.46
N PRO A 138 13.04 8.81 0.79
CA PRO A 138 13.93 9.96 0.62
C PRO A 138 14.04 10.43 -0.84
N GLU A 139 14.14 9.50 -1.79
CA GLU A 139 14.19 9.79 -3.22
C GLU A 139 12.88 10.37 -3.73
N ILE A 140 11.74 9.79 -3.32
CA ILE A 140 10.41 10.26 -3.71
C ILE A 140 10.13 11.64 -3.11
N GLN A 141 10.54 11.90 -1.86
CA GLN A 141 10.46 13.21 -1.23
C GLN A 141 11.28 14.24 -2.01
N SER A 142 12.52 13.91 -2.39
CA SER A 142 13.34 14.77 -3.23
C SER A 142 12.71 15.05 -4.59
N ILE A 143 11.98 14.10 -5.17
CA ILE A 143 11.20 14.30 -6.41
C ILE A 143 10.01 15.23 -6.15
N ALA A 144 9.29 15.05 -5.06
CA ALA A 144 8.12 15.85 -4.68
C ALA A 144 8.47 17.34 -4.49
N GLU A 145 9.65 17.64 -3.95
CA GLU A 145 10.14 19.00 -3.72
C GLU A 145 10.60 19.71 -5.02
N ARG A 146 10.75 19.00 -6.14
CA ARG A 146 11.16 19.63 -7.41
C ARG A 146 10.04 20.52 -7.95
N THR A 147 10.43 21.69 -8.44
CA THR A 147 9.59 22.55 -9.28
C THR A 147 9.47 21.96 -10.68
N CYS A 148 8.60 20.96 -10.84
CA CYS A 148 8.29 20.30 -12.10
C CYS A 148 6.81 19.90 -12.13
N SER A 149 6.31 19.49 -13.30
CA SER A 149 4.91 19.12 -13.43
C SER A 149 4.63 17.75 -12.78
N PRO A 150 3.37 17.45 -12.42
CA PRO A 150 2.99 16.13 -11.89
C PRO A 150 3.43 14.97 -12.80
N GLU A 151 3.43 15.18 -14.12
CA GLU A 151 3.91 14.21 -15.12
C GLU A 151 5.40 13.90 -14.93
N THR A 152 6.25 14.92 -14.81
CA THR A 152 7.68 14.73 -14.57
C THR A 152 7.94 14.05 -13.22
N ARG A 153 7.12 14.33 -12.19
CA ARG A 153 7.25 13.68 -10.88
C ARG A 153 6.93 12.20 -10.97
N ILE A 154 5.80 11.82 -11.57
CA ILE A 154 5.42 10.42 -11.67
C ILE A 154 6.42 9.64 -12.53
N GLU A 155 6.90 10.21 -13.63
CA GLU A 155 7.94 9.59 -14.47
C GLU A 155 9.23 9.33 -13.67
N ALA A 156 9.66 10.29 -12.85
CA ALA A 156 10.85 10.13 -12.01
C ALA A 156 10.66 9.06 -10.91
N ILE A 157 9.46 8.96 -10.33
CA ILE A 157 9.14 7.90 -9.35
C ILE A 157 9.15 6.53 -10.04
N GLN A 158 8.53 6.42 -11.22
CA GLN A 158 8.47 5.16 -11.97
C GLN A 158 9.87 4.64 -12.35
N GLN A 159 10.85 5.54 -12.55
CA GLN A 159 12.24 5.19 -12.83
C GLN A 159 13.03 4.63 -11.63
N LEU A 160 12.48 4.69 -10.41
CA LEU A 160 13.12 4.07 -9.23
C LEU A 160 13.12 2.55 -9.31
N LEU A 161 12.17 1.96 -10.06
CA LEU A 161 12.09 0.54 -10.33
C LEU A 161 12.44 0.23 -11.80
N PRO A 162 13.09 -0.90 -12.08
CA PRO A 162 13.49 -1.29 -13.43
C PRO A 162 12.29 -1.78 -14.29
N SER A 163 11.28 -0.94 -14.53
CA SER A 163 10.16 -1.29 -15.43
C SER A 163 10.37 -0.80 -16.87
N LYS A 164 9.78 -1.52 -17.85
CA LYS A 164 10.06 -1.39 -19.30
C LYS A 164 9.25 -0.31 -20.03
N LYS A 165 8.31 0.38 -19.38
CA LYS A 165 7.64 1.59 -19.87
C LYS A 165 6.71 2.10 -18.77
N GLY A 166 6.93 3.34 -18.30
CA GLY A 166 5.93 4.05 -17.51
C GLY A 166 4.65 4.22 -18.33
N VAL A 167 3.50 4.13 -17.67
CA VAL A 167 2.21 4.45 -18.30
C VAL A 167 2.11 5.97 -18.45
N ASP A 168 1.55 6.42 -19.58
CA ASP A 168 1.39 7.85 -19.88
C ASP A 168 0.42 8.53 -18.90
N GLY A 169 0.94 9.42 -18.06
CA GLY A 169 0.16 10.46 -17.38
C GLY A 169 0.18 10.43 -15.84
N PRO A 170 -0.16 11.55 -15.19
CA PRO A 170 -0.07 11.73 -13.75
C PRO A 170 -1.35 11.28 -13.04
N ALA A 171 -2.24 10.55 -13.72
CA ALA A 171 -3.58 10.27 -13.21
C ALA A 171 -3.55 9.41 -11.94
N ALA A 172 -2.53 8.56 -11.78
CA ALA A 172 -2.26 7.86 -10.52
C ALA A 172 -2.20 8.80 -9.30
N LEU A 173 -1.60 9.98 -9.45
CA LEU A 173 -1.50 11.00 -8.37
C LEU A 173 -2.84 11.65 -8.02
N GLN A 174 -3.88 11.46 -8.85
CA GLN A 174 -5.23 11.95 -8.57
C GLN A 174 -6.08 10.94 -7.78
N THR A 175 -5.55 9.74 -7.52
CA THR A 175 -6.21 8.73 -6.70
C THR A 175 -6.31 9.25 -5.26
N PRO A 176 -7.51 9.31 -4.67
CA PRO A 176 -7.65 9.69 -3.27
C PRO A 176 -7.00 8.60 -2.38
N VAL A 177 -6.42 9.01 -1.26
CA VAL A 177 -5.64 8.13 -0.39
C VAL A 177 -6.19 8.23 1.03
N TYR A 178 -6.46 7.09 1.63
CA TYR A 178 -6.67 6.94 3.06
C TYR A 178 -5.52 6.13 3.66
N LEU A 179 -4.94 6.65 4.74
CA LEU A 179 -3.90 6.00 5.50
C LEU A 179 -4.31 5.87 6.97
N SER A 180 -3.92 4.79 7.62
CA SER A 180 -4.05 4.67 9.06
C SER A 180 -2.85 4.01 9.72
N HIS A 181 -2.59 4.39 10.98
CA HIS A 181 -1.47 3.89 11.76
C HIS A 181 -1.75 4.09 13.27
N SER A 182 -1.23 3.21 14.12
CA SER A 182 -1.29 3.36 15.58
C SER A 182 0.02 3.91 16.15
N GLU A 183 -0.02 4.77 17.18
CA GLU A 183 1.17 5.33 17.83
C GLU A 183 1.98 4.26 18.58
N ASP A 184 1.32 3.22 19.07
CA ASP A 184 1.89 2.07 19.78
C ASP A 184 2.34 0.92 18.83
N ASP A 185 2.38 1.14 17.52
CA ASP A 185 2.90 0.16 16.56
C ASP A 185 4.39 -0.13 16.81
N ALA A 186 4.65 -1.30 17.43
CA ALA A 186 5.98 -1.77 17.77
C ALA A 186 6.76 -2.38 16.59
N VAL A 187 6.09 -2.63 15.45
CA VAL A 187 6.67 -3.29 14.27
C VAL A 187 7.10 -2.25 13.24
N VAL A 188 6.17 -1.41 12.79
CA VAL A 188 6.45 -0.27 11.90
C VAL A 188 6.22 1.02 12.70
N PRO A 189 7.28 1.73 13.10
CA PRO A 189 7.13 2.97 13.84
C PRO A 189 6.23 3.98 13.11
N VAL A 190 5.29 4.59 13.84
CA VAL A 190 4.29 5.55 13.31
C VAL A 190 4.90 6.70 12.51
N VAL A 191 6.16 7.06 12.78
CA VAL A 191 6.89 8.08 12.03
C VAL A 191 7.02 7.73 10.53
N ASN A 192 7.11 6.43 10.20
CA ASN A 192 7.16 5.97 8.81
C ASN A 192 5.81 6.18 8.09
N GLY A 193 4.69 5.93 8.77
CA GLY A 193 3.35 6.19 8.24
C GLY A 193 3.07 7.69 8.07
N ARG A 194 3.51 8.52 9.04
CA ARG A 194 3.44 9.98 8.94
C ARG A 194 4.27 10.50 7.77
N ALA A 195 5.48 9.96 7.56
CA ALA A 195 6.35 10.32 6.43
C ALA A 195 5.74 9.92 5.08
N LEU A 196 5.18 8.70 4.97
CA LEU A 196 4.42 8.26 3.80
C LEU A 196 3.32 9.27 3.47
N GLY A 197 2.44 9.59 4.43
CA GLY A 197 1.35 10.54 4.22
C GLY A 197 1.81 11.93 3.83
N ALA A 198 2.86 12.46 4.48
CA ALA A 198 3.44 13.76 4.16
C ALA A 198 4.01 13.81 2.73
N THR A 199 4.78 12.79 2.33
CA THR A 199 5.36 12.71 0.99
C THR A 199 4.28 12.59 -0.09
N LEU A 200 3.22 11.79 0.14
CA LEU A 200 2.10 11.71 -0.81
C LEU A 200 1.35 13.06 -0.96
N LYS A 201 1.18 13.82 0.14
CA LYS A 201 0.62 15.18 0.08
C LYS A 201 1.51 16.13 -0.73
N GLU A 202 2.83 16.07 -0.54
CA GLU A 202 3.81 16.89 -1.28
C GLU A 202 3.82 16.56 -2.79
N LEU A 203 3.54 15.30 -3.14
CA LEU A 203 3.30 14.88 -4.53
C LEU A 203 2.01 15.45 -5.14
N GLY A 204 1.14 16.05 -4.32
CA GLY A 204 -0.13 16.66 -4.73
C GLY A 204 -1.33 15.74 -4.62
N MET A 205 -1.20 14.58 -3.95
CA MET A 205 -2.31 13.65 -3.75
C MET A 205 -3.26 14.16 -2.65
N LYS A 206 -4.55 13.83 -2.76
CA LYS A 206 -5.51 14.02 -1.65
C LYS A 206 -5.33 12.88 -0.66
N VAL A 207 -4.79 13.18 0.52
CA VAL A 207 -4.47 12.18 1.55
C VAL A 207 -5.17 12.51 2.86
N ASP A 208 -6.05 11.61 3.29
CA ASP A 208 -6.62 11.57 4.63
C ASP A 208 -5.81 10.55 5.46
N ILE A 209 -5.41 10.92 6.69
CA ILE A 209 -4.62 10.06 7.56
C ILE A 209 -5.19 10.06 8.98
N SER A 210 -5.55 8.88 9.48
CA SER A 210 -5.96 8.67 10.86
C SER A 210 -4.80 8.08 11.66
N ILE A 211 -4.44 8.72 12.78
CA ILE A 211 -3.46 8.18 13.71
C ILE A 211 -4.17 7.89 15.03
N TYR A 212 -4.14 6.63 15.46
CA TYR A 212 -4.77 6.16 16.69
C TYR A 212 -3.74 6.06 17.80
N SER A 213 -4.13 6.31 19.05
CA SER A 213 -3.22 6.20 20.20
C SER A 213 -2.78 4.76 20.47
N GLU A 214 -3.69 3.81 20.27
CA GLU A 214 -3.49 2.38 20.51
C GLU A 214 -4.08 1.56 19.35
N GLY A 215 -3.64 0.31 19.20
CA GLY A 215 -4.12 -0.61 18.16
C GLY A 215 -3.02 -1.46 17.54
N GLY A 216 -1.76 -1.16 17.85
CA GLY A 216 -0.62 -1.94 17.41
C GLY A 216 -0.47 -2.02 15.88
N HIS A 217 0.16 -3.10 15.42
CA HIS A 217 0.46 -3.34 14.00
C HIS A 217 -0.69 -4.06 13.28
N TRP A 218 -1.90 -3.49 13.35
CA TRP A 218 -3.09 -4.07 12.72
C TRP A 218 -4.03 -2.97 12.20
N VAL A 219 -5.17 -3.36 11.62
CA VAL A 219 -6.29 -2.43 11.45
C VAL A 219 -6.80 -2.03 12.83
N ASN A 220 -7.00 -0.73 13.05
CA ASN A 220 -7.54 -0.24 14.31
C ASN A 220 -9.04 -0.54 14.39
N GLU A 221 -9.49 -1.07 15.52
CA GLU A 221 -10.88 -1.45 15.73
C GLU A 221 -11.47 -0.79 16.99
N PRO A 222 -12.75 -0.39 16.96
CA PRO A 222 -13.63 -0.37 15.77
C PRO A 222 -13.40 0.84 14.85
N GLN A 223 -12.80 1.92 15.36
CA GLN A 223 -12.77 3.22 14.69
C GLN A 223 -12.04 3.19 13.34
N GLY A 224 -10.96 2.42 13.20
CA GLY A 224 -10.26 2.28 11.93
C GLY A 224 -11.07 1.55 10.84
N VAL A 225 -11.96 0.64 11.23
CA VAL A 225 -12.91 0.02 10.30
C VAL A 225 -13.96 1.05 9.87
N ASP A 226 -14.52 1.82 10.81
CA ASP A 226 -15.48 2.90 10.49
C ASP A 226 -14.87 3.93 9.52
N ASP A 227 -13.65 4.39 9.79
CA ASP A 227 -12.94 5.36 8.97
C ASP A 227 -12.65 4.81 7.56
N MET A 228 -12.19 3.56 7.47
CA MET A 228 -11.92 2.90 6.20
C MET A 228 -13.20 2.71 5.37
N VAL A 229 -14.30 2.28 6.00
CA VAL A 229 -15.61 2.14 5.34
C VAL A 229 -16.13 3.49 4.86
N SER A 230 -15.98 4.55 5.66
CA SER A 230 -16.42 5.91 5.29
C SER A 230 -15.64 6.45 4.08
N PHE A 231 -14.39 6.03 3.91
CA PHE A 231 -13.57 6.37 2.75
C PHE A 231 -13.97 5.62 1.47
N ILE A 232 -14.40 4.36 1.59
CA ILE A 232 -14.80 3.48 0.48
C ILE A 232 -16.16 3.92 -0.11
#